data_AF-A0A9D9XA89-F1
#
_entry.id   AF-A0A9D9XA89-F1
#
_cell.length_a   1.000
_cell.length_b   1.000
_cell.length_c   1.000
_cell.angle_alpha   90.00
_cell.angle_beta   90.00
_cell.angle_gamma   90.00
#
_symmetry.space_group_name_H-M   'P 1'
#
loop_
_entity.id
_entity.type
_entity.pdbx_description
1 polymer ?
#
loop_
_entity_poly.entity_id
_entity_poly.type
_entity_poly.pdbx_seq_one_letter_code
_entity_poly.pdbx_strand_id
1 'polypeptide(L)'
;IASSVILITAQRLARRLCDSCKAPAEYPREALLRAGFRAEDLDGSWRPYKAVGCPACNNGYRGRVGLYQVMPITETIQRVILAEGTALDLAQQAQREGVRDLRQSGLIKVRSGVTTLEEIISVTNQ
;
A
#
# COMPACT_ATOMS: atom_id res chain seq x y z
N ILE A 1 25.33 -9.12 6.35
CA ILE A 1 24.00 -8.70 5.85
C ILE A 1 23.97 -8.78 4.33
N ALA A 2 24.78 -7.98 3.62
CA ALA A 2 24.77 -7.94 2.16
C ALA A 2 24.98 -9.30 1.47
N SER A 3 25.79 -10.19 2.04
CA SER A 3 26.10 -11.51 1.47
C SER A 3 25.16 -12.65 1.89
N SER A 4 24.27 -12.44 2.86
CA SER A 4 23.47 -13.51 3.48
C SER A 4 21.96 -13.30 3.38
N VAL A 5 21.51 -12.06 3.19
CA VAL A 5 20.09 -11.73 3.03
C VAL A 5 19.79 -11.62 1.54
N ILE A 6 18.85 -12.43 1.04
CA ILE A 6 18.43 -12.41 -0.37
C ILE A 6 17.17 -11.56 -0.59
N LEU A 7 16.38 -11.33 0.45
CA LEU A 7 15.10 -10.64 0.37
C LEU A 7 14.67 -10.13 1.75
N ILE A 8 14.13 -8.92 1.79
CA ILE A 8 13.53 -8.32 2.99
C ILE A 8 12.05 -8.06 2.70
N THR A 9 11.19 -8.48 3.62
CA THR A 9 9.76 -8.14 3.59
C THR A 9 9.39 -7.21 4.72
N ALA A 10 8.55 -6.22 4.41
CA ALA A 10 7.81 -5.45 5.40
C ALA A 10 6.32 -5.71 5.20
N GLN A 11 5.58 -5.80 6.30
CA GLN A 11 4.14 -6.06 6.23
C GLN A 11 3.34 -5.22 7.23
N ARG A 12 2.12 -4.87 6.81
CA ARG A 12 1.07 -4.29 7.65
C ARG A 12 -0.25 -5.01 7.38
N LEU A 13 -1.16 -4.96 8.35
CA LEU A 13 -2.51 -5.48 8.20
C LEU A 13 -3.48 -4.30 8.17
N ALA A 14 -4.31 -4.25 7.14
CA ALA A 14 -5.43 -3.33 7.02
C ALA A 14 -6.75 -4.10 7.22
N ARG A 15 -7.78 -3.42 7.71
CA ARG A 15 -9.15 -3.95 7.72
C ARG A 15 -9.67 -4.11 6.30
N ARG A 16 -10.33 -5.23 6.03
CA ARG A 16 -10.99 -5.51 4.75
C ARG A 16 -12.44 -5.03 4.80
N LEU A 17 -12.87 -4.31 3.77
CA LEU A 17 -14.26 -3.88 3.62
C LEU A 17 -15.21 -5.08 3.59
N CYS A 18 -16.37 -4.93 4.21
CA CYS A 18 -17.43 -5.93 4.13
C CYS A 18 -18.02 -5.95 2.72
N ASP A 19 -17.93 -7.09 2.03
CA ASP A 19 -18.48 -7.24 0.67
C ASP A 19 -20.02 -7.15 0.63
N SER A 20 -20.71 -7.35 1.76
CA SER A 20 -22.17 -7.27 1.84
C SER A 20 -22.71 -5.84 1.96
N CYS A 21 -21.91 -4.88 2.43
CA CYS A 21 -22.41 -3.53 2.71
C CYS A 21 -21.49 -2.38 2.27
N LYS A 22 -20.33 -2.66 1.66
CA LYS A 22 -19.50 -1.59 1.10
C LYS A 22 -20.28 -0.79 0.05
N ALA A 23 -20.07 0.52 0.04
CA ALA A 23 -20.72 1.42 -0.91
C ALA A 23 -19.67 2.27 -1.63
N PRO A 24 -19.95 2.77 -2.85
CA PRO A 24 -19.08 3.73 -3.52
C PRO A 24 -18.79 4.94 -2.62
N ALA A 25 -17.55 5.39 -2.66
CA ALA A 25 -17.08 6.59 -1.98
C ALA A 25 -16.68 7.63 -3.01
N GLU A 26 -16.84 8.90 -2.66
CA GLU A 26 -16.30 10.02 -3.41
C GLU A 26 -15.18 10.64 -2.59
N TYR A 27 -14.00 10.74 -3.21
CA TYR A 27 -12.86 11.45 -2.64
C TYR A 27 -12.49 12.58 -3.60
N PRO A 28 -12.12 13.78 -3.08
CA PRO A 28 -11.53 14.81 -3.91
C PRO A 28 -10.31 14.26 -4.66
N ARG A 29 -10.16 14.59 -5.95
CA ARG A 29 -9.04 14.13 -6.78
C ARG A 29 -7.70 14.42 -6.11
N GLU A 30 -7.56 15.59 -5.49
CA GLU A 30 -6.36 15.98 -4.76
C GLU A 30 -6.05 15.07 -3.56
N ALA A 31 -7.07 14.56 -2.86
CA ALA A 31 -6.85 13.65 -1.73
C ALA A 31 -6.27 12.31 -2.22
N LEU A 32 -6.72 11.84 -3.39
CA LEU A 32 -6.18 10.63 -4.02
C LEU A 32 -4.74 10.84 -4.50
N LEU A 33 -4.45 11.99 -5.11
CA LEU A 33 -3.09 12.35 -5.52
C LEU A 33 -2.15 12.47 -4.31
N ARG A 34 -2.56 13.18 -3.24
CA ARG A 34 -1.79 13.27 -1.99
C ARG A 34 -1.57 11.91 -1.33
N ALA A 35 -2.52 10.98 -1.47
CA ALA A 35 -2.37 9.63 -0.96
C ALA A 35 -1.37 8.78 -1.74
N GLY A 36 -0.94 9.20 -2.93
CA GLY A 36 0.09 8.54 -3.74
C GLY A 36 -0.41 7.93 -5.05
N PHE A 37 -1.66 8.16 -5.47
CA PHE A 37 -2.10 7.80 -6.83
C PHE A 37 -1.46 8.74 -7.86
N ARG A 38 -1.11 8.22 -9.04
CA ARG A 38 -0.69 9.06 -10.16
C ARG A 38 -1.92 9.60 -10.88
N ALA A 39 -1.77 10.71 -11.59
CA ALA A 39 -2.88 11.31 -12.35
C ALA A 39 -3.48 10.34 -13.38
N GLU A 40 -2.63 9.51 -13.99
CA GLU A 40 -2.98 8.43 -14.92
C GLU A 40 -3.83 7.34 -14.27
N ASP A 41 -3.63 7.09 -12.96
CA ASP A 41 -4.40 6.08 -12.25
C ASP A 41 -5.85 6.55 -12.01
N LEU A 42 -6.15 7.84 -12.18
CA LEU A 42 -7.45 8.47 -11.91
C LEU A 42 -8.19 8.79 -13.23
N ASP A 43 -8.31 7.78 -14.07
CA ASP A 43 -8.94 7.80 -15.42
C ASP A 43 -10.46 7.52 -15.41
N GLY A 44 -11.03 7.20 -14.25
CA GLY A 44 -12.45 6.84 -14.09
C GLY A 44 -12.75 5.36 -14.31
N SER A 45 -11.75 4.51 -14.57
CA SER A 45 -11.90 3.05 -14.74
C SER A 45 -12.29 2.30 -13.46
N TRP A 46 -12.18 2.96 -12.31
CA TRP A 46 -12.48 2.39 -11.00
C TRP A 46 -13.11 3.43 -10.07
N ARG A 47 -13.73 2.95 -8.99
CA ARG A 47 -14.29 3.81 -7.94
C ARG A 47 -13.87 3.28 -6.56
N PRO A 48 -13.48 4.17 -5.64
CA PRO A 48 -13.18 3.77 -4.27
C PRO A 48 -14.46 3.42 -3.51
N TYR A 49 -14.29 2.73 -2.39
CA TYR A 49 -15.39 2.28 -1.53
C TYR A 49 -15.20 2.76 -0.09
N LYS A 50 -16.30 2.87 0.64
CA LYS A 50 -16.35 3.18 2.07
C LYS A 50 -17.08 2.09 2.87
N ALA A 51 -16.76 2.03 4.15
CA ALA A 51 -17.43 1.20 5.13
C ALA A 51 -18.80 1.81 5.49
N VAL A 52 -19.87 1.01 5.44
CA VAL A 52 -21.23 1.43 5.84
C VAL A 52 -21.65 0.78 7.15
N GLY A 53 -21.54 -0.54 7.25
CA GLY A 53 -21.98 -1.30 8.43
C GLY A 53 -23.25 -2.10 8.15
N CYS A 54 -23.28 -3.34 8.65
CA CYS A 54 -24.42 -4.24 8.61
C CYS A 54 -24.27 -5.31 9.71
N PRO A 55 -25.31 -6.10 10.00
CA PRO A 55 -25.26 -7.14 11.05
C PRO A 55 -24.18 -8.23 10.83
N ALA A 56 -23.67 -8.39 9.60
CA ALA A 56 -22.68 -9.42 9.26
C ALA A 56 -21.21 -8.96 9.40
N CYS A 57 -20.96 -7.74 9.89
CA CYS A 57 -19.62 -7.15 9.94
C CYS A 57 -19.39 -6.32 11.20
N ASN A 58 -18.15 -5.91 11.44
CA ASN A 58 -17.81 -4.97 12.49
C ASN A 58 -17.59 -3.58 11.88
N ASN A 59 -18.58 -2.70 11.99
CA ASN A 59 -18.54 -1.31 11.49
C ASN A 59 -18.10 -1.19 10.01
N GLY A 60 -18.64 -2.07 9.15
CA GLY A 60 -18.38 -2.07 7.72
C GLY A 60 -17.10 -2.79 7.29
N TYR A 61 -16.40 -3.43 8.23
CA TYR A 61 -15.23 -4.25 7.96
C TYR A 61 -15.44 -5.71 8.35
N ARG A 62 -14.92 -6.64 7.55
CA ARG A 62 -14.95 -8.08 7.81
C ARG A 62 -13.63 -8.72 7.36
N GLY A 63 -12.82 -9.10 8.35
CA GLY A 63 -11.50 -9.68 8.12
C GLY A 63 -10.41 -8.62 7.90
N ARG A 64 -9.23 -9.09 7.48
CA ARG A 64 -8.04 -8.27 7.27
C ARG A 64 -7.41 -8.58 5.90
N VAL A 65 -6.64 -7.64 5.39
CA VAL A 65 -5.84 -7.79 4.17
C VAL A 65 -4.39 -7.42 4.47
N GLY A 66 -3.47 -8.23 3.97
CA GLY A 66 -2.03 -7.96 4.05
C GLY A 66 -1.59 -6.93 3.02
N LEU A 67 -0.77 -5.99 3.48
CA LEU A 67 0.02 -5.07 2.66
C LEU A 67 1.46 -5.53 2.74
N TYR A 68 2.10 -5.71 1.59
CA TYR A 68 3.44 -6.27 1.51
C TYR A 68 4.34 -5.36 0.70
N GLN A 69 5.51 -5.08 1.24
CA GLN A 69 6.66 -4.56 0.52
C GLN A 69 7.68 -5.69 0.49
N VAL A 70 8.05 -6.11 -0.72
CA VAL A 70 8.94 -7.24 -0.95
C VAL A 70 10.14 -6.71 -1.71
N MET A 71 11.27 -6.57 -1.01
CA MET A 71 12.48 -5.96 -1.54
C MET A 71 13.58 -7.03 -1.68
N PRO A 72 13.85 -7.53 -2.90
CA PRO A 72 15.00 -8.37 -3.16
C PRO A 72 16.30 -7.62 -2.89
N ILE A 73 17.31 -8.33 -2.39
CA ILE A 73 18.66 -7.77 -2.19
C ILE A 73 19.44 -7.97 -3.50
N THR A 74 19.24 -7.05 -4.43
CA THR A 74 19.96 -7.01 -5.72
C THR A 74 21.41 -6.56 -5.52
N GLU A 75 22.26 -6.75 -6.53
CA GLU A 75 23.65 -6.26 -6.47
C GLU A 75 23.73 -4.76 -6.18
N THR A 76 22.82 -3.94 -6.72
CA THR A 76 22.81 -2.50 -6.49
C THR A 76 22.45 -2.18 -5.05
N ILE A 77 21.45 -2.86 -4.48
CA ILE A 77 21.10 -2.74 -3.06
C ILE A 77 22.25 -3.20 -2.17
N GLN A 78 22.94 -4.30 -2.51
CA GLN A 78 24.13 -4.76 -1.80
C GLN A 78 25.23 -3.69 -1.78
N ARG A 79 25.49 -3.02 -2.91
CA ARG A 79 26.48 -1.93 -2.99
C ARG A 79 26.10 -0.77 -2.08
N VAL A 80 24.82 -0.39 -2.02
CA VAL A 80 24.35 0.65 -1.09
C VAL A 80 24.60 0.23 0.37
N ILE A 81 24.33 -1.03 0.73
CA ILE A 81 24.60 -1.55 2.09
C ILE A 81 26.10 -1.53 2.40
N LEU A 82 26.94 -1.99 1.48
CA LEU A 82 28.40 -2.03 1.66
C LEU A 82 29.03 -0.64 1.74
N ALA A 83 28.40 0.36 1.12
CA ALA A 83 28.78 1.76 1.21
C ALA A 83 28.19 2.48 2.45
N GLU A 84 27.60 1.74 3.39
CA GLU A 84 26.94 2.27 4.59
C GLU A 84 25.82 3.29 4.28
N GLY A 85 25.12 3.10 3.16
CA GLY A 85 24.01 3.94 2.74
C GLY A 85 22.85 3.94 3.75
N THR A 86 22.11 5.04 3.76
CA THR A 86 20.98 5.24 4.67
C THR A 86 19.75 4.44 4.25
N ALA A 87 18.77 4.34 5.15
CA ALA A 87 17.46 3.77 4.80
C ALA A 87 16.77 4.51 3.64
N LEU A 88 17.03 5.82 3.48
CA LEU A 88 16.52 6.60 2.37
C LEU A 88 17.18 6.20 1.04
N ASP A 89 18.49 5.97 1.04
CA ASP A 89 19.22 5.53 -0.16
C ASP A 89 18.71 4.17 -0.63
N LEU A 90 18.46 3.25 0.31
CA LEU A 90 17.87 1.94 0.02
C LEU A 90 16.44 2.07 -0.51
N ALA A 91 15.61 2.92 0.09
CA ALA A 91 14.24 3.14 -0.35
C ALA A 91 14.18 3.74 -1.77
N GLN A 92 15.05 4.70 -2.07
CA GLN A 92 15.16 5.30 -3.41
C GLN A 92 15.61 4.25 -4.44
N GLN A 93 16.61 3.44 -4.10
CA GLN A 93 17.07 2.39 -5.00
C GLN A 93 15.99 1.32 -5.24
N ALA A 94 15.27 0.91 -4.18
CA ALA A 94 14.16 -0.02 -4.28
C ALA A 94 13.04 0.53 -5.18
N GLN A 95 12.70 1.82 -5.06
CA GLN A 95 11.72 2.48 -5.94
C GLN A 95 12.17 2.48 -7.41
N ARG A 96 13.46 2.75 -7.68
CA ARG A 96 14.03 2.66 -9.05
C ARG A 96 13.93 1.24 -9.62
N GLU A 97 14.06 0.23 -8.77
CA GLU A 97 13.91 -1.18 -9.14
C GLU A 97 12.44 -1.64 -9.19
N GLY A 98 11.48 -0.73 -9.00
CA GLY A 98 10.05 -1.02 -9.08
C GLY A 98 9.48 -1.74 -7.86
N VAL A 99 10.22 -1.79 -6.76
CA VAL A 99 9.72 -2.33 -5.49
C VAL A 99 8.66 -1.39 -4.94
N ARG A 100 7.43 -1.89 -4.85
CA ARG A 100 6.33 -1.15 -4.23
C ARG A 100 6.52 -1.06 -2.73
N ASP A 101 6.37 0.13 -2.19
CA ASP A 101 6.28 0.33 -0.74
C ASP A 101 4.91 -0.12 -0.20
N LEU A 102 4.75 -0.08 1.13
CA LEU A 102 3.50 -0.44 1.78
C LEU A 102 2.31 0.44 1.34
N ARG A 103 2.57 1.73 1.09
CA ARG A 103 1.54 2.70 0.66
C ARG A 103 1.03 2.32 -0.72
N GLN A 104 1.90 2.18 -1.70
CA GLN A 104 1.62 1.78 -3.07
C GLN A 104 0.91 0.43 -3.12
N SER A 105 1.37 -0.57 -2.35
CA SER A 105 0.70 -1.86 -2.20
C SER A 105 -0.71 -1.73 -1.61
N GLY A 106 -0.91 -0.79 -0.68
CA GLY A 106 -2.22 -0.43 -0.12
C GLY A 106 -3.16 0.23 -1.13
N LEU A 107 -2.67 1.19 -1.91
CA LEU A 107 -3.47 1.90 -2.91
C LEU A 107 -4.01 0.96 -3.99
N ILE A 108 -3.25 -0.09 -4.36
CA ILE A 108 -3.75 -1.14 -5.25
C ILE A 108 -4.98 -1.84 -4.65
N LYS A 109 -5.00 -2.07 -3.33
CA LYS A 109 -6.15 -2.68 -2.63
C LYS A 109 -7.32 -1.72 -2.48
N VAL A 110 -7.08 -0.41 -2.44
CA VAL A 110 -8.13 0.61 -2.51
C VAL A 110 -8.77 0.60 -3.90
N ARG A 111 -7.94 0.57 -4.95
CA ARG A 111 -8.40 0.50 -6.35
C ARG A 111 -9.27 -0.73 -6.62
N SER A 112 -8.96 -1.86 -6.01
CA SER A 112 -9.76 -3.09 -6.11
C SER A 112 -10.96 -3.17 -5.15
N GLY A 113 -11.23 -2.12 -4.37
CA GLY A 113 -12.38 -2.06 -3.46
C GLY A 113 -12.30 -3.06 -2.29
N VAL A 114 -11.08 -3.41 -1.87
CA VAL A 114 -10.82 -4.35 -0.76
C VAL A 114 -10.72 -3.63 0.58
N THR A 115 -10.24 -2.39 0.59
CA THR A 115 -10.10 -1.56 1.80
C THR A 115 -10.34 -0.10 1.46
N THR A 116 -10.35 0.79 2.46
CA THR A 116 -10.61 2.22 2.27
C THR A 116 -9.33 3.03 2.19
N LEU A 117 -9.44 4.26 1.70
CA LEU A 117 -8.32 5.19 1.64
C LEU A 117 -7.82 5.55 3.05
N GLU A 118 -8.74 5.78 3.99
CA GLU A 118 -8.44 6.10 5.39
C GLU A 118 -7.69 4.96 6.07
N GLU A 119 -8.09 3.72 5.79
CA GLU A 119 -7.43 2.56 6.36
C GLU A 119 -5.98 2.47 5.91
N ILE A 120 -5.72 2.66 4.61
CA ILE A 120 -4.36 2.69 4.08
C ILE A 120 -3.57 3.85 4.68
N ILE A 121 -4.16 5.04 4.77
CA ILE A 121 -3.51 6.20 5.41
C ILE A 121 -3.10 5.89 6.84
N SER A 122 -3.99 5.28 7.62
CA SER A 122 -3.76 4.98 9.03
C SER A 122 -2.70 3.92 9.28
N VAL A 123 -2.51 2.94 8.39
CA VAL A 123 -1.62 1.78 8.65
C VAL A 123 -0.27 1.87 7.95
N THR A 124 -0.08 2.81 7.03
CA THR A 124 1.13 2.95 6.21
C THR A 124 1.84 4.29 6.43
N ASN A 125 1.93 4.74 7.69
CA ASN A 125 2.63 5.96 8.12
C ASN A 125 3.83 6.29 7.22
N GLN A 126 3.65 7.34 6.42
CA GLN A 126 4.69 8.15 5.78
C GLN A 126 4.57 9.54 6.37
#